data_AF-A9B9Q7-F1
#
_entry.id   AF-A9B9Q7-F1
#
_cell.length_a   1.000
_cell.length_b   1.000
_cell.length_c   1.000
_cell.angle_alpha   90.00
_cell.angle_beta   90.00
_cell.angle_gamma   90.00
#
_symmetry.space_group_name_H-M   'P 1'
#
loop_
_entity.id
_entity.type
_entity.pdbx_description
1 polymer ?
#
loop_
_entity_poly.entity_id
_entity_poly.type
_entity_poly.pdbx_seq_one_letter_code
_entity_poly.pdbx_strand_id
1 'polypeptide(L)' 'MTNFIYVLAVTQVWKPSEGLIYFLLVIGAFLTAGVALSILTFYEDCYWGDESYRKVLKEGKKSSI' A
#
# COMPACT_ATOMS: atom_id res chain seq x y z
N MET A 1 -12.59 -40.14 -23.32
CA MET A 1 -11.27 -40.04 -22.65
C MET A 1 -10.89 -38.58 -22.40
N THR A 2 -11.08 -37.68 -23.38
CA THR A 2 -10.77 -36.23 -23.32
C THR A 2 -11.47 -35.48 -22.19
N ASN A 3 -12.76 -35.75 -21.92
CA ASN A 3 -13.52 -35.10 -20.85
C ASN A 3 -12.99 -35.42 -19.45
N PHE A 4 -12.46 -36.63 -19.24
CA PHE A 4 -11.94 -37.05 -17.93
C PHE A 4 -10.61 -36.36 -17.59
N ILE A 5 -9.76 -36.15 -18.60
CA ILE A 5 -8.52 -35.38 -18.47
C ILE A 5 -8.81 -33.91 -18.18
N TYR A 6 -9.84 -33.33 -18.80
CA TYR A 6 -10.25 -31.95 -18.54
C TYR A 6 -10.76 -31.76 -17.10
N VAL A 7 -11.59 -32.70 -16.61
CA VAL A 7 -12.07 -32.67 -15.22
C VAL A 7 -10.91 -32.81 -14.24
N LEU A 8 -9.98 -33.74 -14.50
CA LEU A 8 -8.76 -33.88 -13.69
C LEU A 8 -7.93 -32.59 -13.69
N ALA A 9 -7.68 -31.97 -14.84
CA ALA A 9 -6.93 -30.72 -14.94
C ALA A 9 -7.59 -29.57 -14.16
N VAL A 10 -8.93 -29.47 -14.17
CA VAL A 10 -9.66 -28.47 -13.37
C VAL A 10 -9.58 -28.77 -11.87
N THR A 11 -9.59 -30.04 -11.46
CA THR A 11 -9.44 -30.43 -10.05
C THR A 11 -8.02 -30.33 -9.51
N GLN A 12 -7.02 -30.23 -10.39
CA GLN A 12 -5.60 -30.02 -10.04
C GLN A 12 -5.25 -28.54 -9.84
N VAL A 13 -6.21 -27.62 -10.02
CA VAL A 13 -5.99 -26.21 -9.73
C VAL A 13 -5.83 -26.04 -8.23
N TRP A 14 -4.60 -25.71 -7.81
CA TRP A 14 -4.32 -25.36 -6.43
C TRP A 14 -5.17 -24.15 -6.02
N LYS A 15 -6.13 -24.37 -5.12
CA LYS A 15 -6.93 -23.32 -4.51
C LYS A 15 -6.43 -23.10 -3.08
N PRO A 16 -5.96 -21.89 -2.72
CA PRO A 16 -5.59 -21.60 -1.34
C PRO A 16 -6.81 -21.75 -0.42
N SER A 17 -6.56 -22.18 0.83
CA SER A 17 -7.62 -22.27 1.82
C SER A 17 -8.21 -20.89 2.11
N GLU A 18 -9.48 -20.84 2.49
CA GLU A 18 -10.13 -19.58 2.84
C GLU A 18 -9.39 -18.84 3.95
N GLY A 19 -8.89 -19.58 4.96
CA GLY A 19 -8.07 -19.01 6.03
C GLY A 19 -6.79 -18.35 5.52
N LEU A 20 -6.10 -18.95 4.54
CA LEU A 20 -4.91 -18.33 3.94
C LEU A 20 -5.26 -17.07 3.17
N ILE A 21 -6.39 -17.06 2.45
CA ILE A 21 -6.88 -15.87 1.73
C ILE A 21 -7.18 -14.75 2.72
N TYR A 22 -7.95 -15.02 3.78
CA TYR A 22 -8.28 -14.00 4.78
C TYR A 22 -7.04 -13.47 5.50
N PHE A 23 -6.09 -14.34 5.84
CA PHE A 23 -4.82 -13.94 6.45
C PHE A 23 -4.03 -12.98 5.57
N LEU A 24 -3.90 -13.30 4.27
CA LEU A 24 -3.23 -12.43 3.30
C LEU A 24 -3.93 -11.08 3.16
N LEU A 25 -5.27 -11.07 3.12
CA LEU A 25 -6.05 -9.83 3.05
C LEU A 25 -5.84 -8.95 4.28
N VAL A 26 -5.85 -9.54 5.48
CA VAL A 26 -5.62 -8.80 6.73
C VAL A 26 -4.21 -8.21 6.78
N ILE A 27 -3.18 -8.98 6.42
CA ILE A 27 -1.80 -8.47 6.37
C ILE A 27 -1.67 -7.36 5.34
N GLY A 28 -2.23 -7.56 4.13
CA GLY A 28 -2.22 -6.54 3.08
C GLY A 28 -2.90 -5.25 3.51
N ALA A 29 -4.01 -5.34 4.24
CA ALA A 29 -4.70 -4.18 4.80
C ALA A 29 -3.83 -3.44 5.82
N PHE A 30 -3.17 -4.14 6.75
CA PHE A 30 -2.27 -3.51 7.73
C PHE A 30 -1.06 -2.86 7.08
N LEU A 31 -0.45 -3.49 6.07
CA LEU A 31 0.67 -2.90 5.32
C LEU A 31 0.25 -1.62 4.61
N THR A 32 -0.90 -1.65 3.93
CA THR A 32 -1.44 -0.48 3.22
C THR A 32 -1.79 0.65 4.19
N ALA A 33 -2.40 0.32 5.33
CA ALA A 33 -2.70 1.27 6.39
C ALA A 33 -1.44 1.89 6.99
N GLY A 34 -0.39 1.09 7.24
CA GLY A 34 0.89 1.59 7.75
C GLY A 34 1.57 2.57 6.80
N VAL A 35 1.57 2.27 5.50
CA VAL A 35 2.09 3.20 4.47
C VAL A 35 1.27 4.48 4.42
N ALA A 36 -0.06 4.37 4.41
CA ALA A 36 -0.95 5.53 4.39
C ALA A 36 -0.73 6.42 5.62
N LEU A 37 -0.66 5.85 6.81
CA LEU A 37 -0.38 6.57 8.04
C LEU A 37 0.99 7.26 7.99
N SER A 38 2.04 6.57 7.54
CA SER A 38 3.38 7.16 7.41
C SER A 38 3.41 8.37 6.47
N ILE A 39 2.67 8.32 5.36
CA ILE A 39 2.60 9.46 4.42
C ILE A 39 1.83 10.62 5.07
N LEU A 40 0.71 10.33 5.72
CA LEU A 40 -0.11 11.34 6.37
C LEU A 40 0.66 12.04 7.50
N THR A 41 1.35 11.29 8.36
CA THR A 41 2.17 11.85 9.43
C THR A 41 3.33 12.67 8.87
N PHE A 42 3.99 12.21 7.81
CA PHE A 42 5.04 12.99 7.16
C PHE A 42 4.52 14.34 6.60
N TYR A 43 3.36 14.31 5.93
CA TYR A 43 2.74 15.54 5.43
C TYR A 43 2.30 16.46 6.57
N GLU A 44 1.76 15.90 7.64
CA GLU A 44 1.40 16.68 8.81
C GLU A 44 2.63 17.35 9.41
N ASP A 45 3.67 16.59 9.75
CA ASP A 45 4.86 17.11 10.41
C ASP A 45 5.65 18.09 9.53
N CYS A 46 5.97 17.68 8.30
CA CYS A 46 6.85 18.46 7.42
C CYS A 46 6.10 19.55 6.64
N TYR A 47 4.81 19.37 6.33
CA TYR A 47 4.09 20.29 5.45
C TYR A 47 3.07 21.16 6.20
N TRP A 48 2.40 20.65 7.23
CA TRP A 48 1.41 21.41 8.02
C TRP A 48 1.92 21.91 9.38
N GLY A 49 2.83 21.19 10.03
CA GLY A 49 3.40 21.52 11.32
C GLY A 49 4.56 22.51 11.22
N ASP A 50 5.38 22.41 10.17
CA ASP A 50 6.54 23.29 9.98
C ASP A 50 6.19 24.55 9.17
N GLU A 51 5.88 25.63 9.91
CA GLU A 51 5.63 26.95 9.33
C GLU A 51 6.84 27.54 8.60
N SER A 52 8.06 27.27 9.08
CA SER A 52 9.29 27.78 8.48
C SER A 52 9.54 27.13 7.13
N TYR A 53 9.39 25.81 7.06
CA TYR A 53 9.49 25.06 5.80
C TYR A 53 8.44 25.49 4.79
N ARG A 54 7.18 25.69 5.22
CA ARG A 54 6.12 26.25 4.34
C ARG A 54 6.47 27.63 3.80
N LYS A 55 7.09 28.49 4.61
CA LYS A 55 7.50 29.82 4.17
C LYS A 55 8.56 29.73 3.08
N VAL A 56 9.53 28.82 3.22
CA VAL A 56 10.54 28.55 2.17
C VAL A 56 9.90 28.01 0.89
N LEU A 57 8.91 27.11 1.00
CA LEU A 57 8.19 26.58 -0.16
C LEU A 57 7.36 27.66 -0.89
N LYS A 58 6.70 28.55 -0.13
CA LYS A 58 5.86 29.62 -0.70
C LYS A 58 6.68 30.75 -1.30
N GLU A 59 7.74 31.18 -0.62
CA GLU A 59 8.54 32.34 -1.01
C GLU A 59 9.70 31.96 -1.95
N GLY A 60 9.94 30.66 -2.11
CA GLY A 60 11.13 30.13 -2.77
C GLY A 60 12.38 30.37 -1.94
N LYS A 61 13.44 29.58 -2.19
CA LYS A 61 14.76 29.91 -1.65
C LYS A 61 15.20 31.21 -2.32
N LYS A 62 14.98 32.37 -1.68
CA LYS A 62 15.59 33.62 -2.12
C LYS A 62 17.10 33.39 -2.08
N SER A 63 17.67 33.18 -3.26
CA SER A 63 19.11 33.21 -3.48
C SER A 63 19.59 34.57 -3.03
N SER A 64 20.17 34.64 -1.84
CA SER A 64 20.89 35.82 -1.36
C SER A 64 22.07 36.05 -2.31
N ILE A 65 21.90 37.01 -3.21
CA ILE A 65 23.00 37.70 -3.89
C ILE A 65 23.62 38.66 -2.88
#